data_AF-A0A7N0UVK6-F1
#
_entry.id   AF-A0A7N0UVK6-F1
#
_cell.length_a   1.000
_cell.length_b   1.000
_cell.length_c   1.000
_cell.angle_alpha   90.00
_cell.angle_beta   90.00
_cell.angle_gamma   90.00
#
_symmetry.space_group_name_H-M   'P 1'
#
loop_
_entity.id
_entity.type
_entity.pdbx_description
1 polymer ?
#
loop_
_entity_poly.entity_id
_entity_poly.type
_entity_poly.pdbx_seq_one_letter_code
_entity_poly.pdbx_strand_id
1 'polypeptide(L)'
;MQTLSALRCSKPLVLAALTESRCSSSINKQGRTSLKKAWPAISLSLFATGSLLGPLLDGIHSTVGLVSYQNGAIDVGPLHTNIWVPPLLGLFYTTAGLVQLLLDERFPPKEEEVEASLERTAACLAALALFLQLSAEMYKAGVPGNAEACVLFAAAELVWWLFDRTSSGFALACLIGLGCPLAEIPVMNLQVLSSVVLSPSKH
;
A
#
# COMPACT_ATOMS: atom_id res chain seq x y z
N MET A 1 -14.09 24.42 50.03
CA MET A 1 -12.96 23.59 49.54
C MET A 1 -13.55 22.72 48.42
N GLN A 2 -13.15 22.82 47.14
CA GLN A 2 -11.81 22.54 46.57
C GLN A 2 -11.34 21.12 46.98
N THR A 3 -10.87 20.20 46.14
CA THR A 3 -10.53 20.11 44.69
C THR A 3 -10.29 18.60 44.37
N LEU A 4 -10.07 18.04 43.16
CA LEU A 4 -9.79 18.49 41.77
C LEU A 4 -10.19 17.35 40.78
N SER A 5 -10.07 17.60 39.46
CA SER A 5 -9.80 16.69 38.31
C SER A 5 -10.40 15.27 38.22
N ALA A 6 -11.13 14.86 37.17
CA ALA A 6 -10.93 15.00 35.71
C ALA A 6 -9.85 14.08 35.09
N LEU A 7 -10.28 12.91 34.60
CA LEU A 7 -9.67 12.06 33.57
C LEU A 7 -10.79 11.22 32.94
N ARG A 8 -11.76 11.86 32.27
CA ARG A 8 -11.78 11.97 30.79
C ARG A 8 -11.21 10.70 30.12
N CYS A 9 -12.00 9.63 30.14
CA CYS A 9 -11.76 8.44 29.33
C CYS A 9 -11.95 8.78 27.84
N SER A 10 -10.88 9.27 27.21
CA SER A 10 -10.81 9.46 25.77
C SER A 10 -10.80 8.09 25.08
N LYS A 11 -11.99 7.60 24.72
CA LYS A 11 -12.12 6.49 23.78
C LYS A 11 -11.35 6.85 22.50
N PRO A 12 -10.50 5.97 21.95
CA PRO A 12 -9.78 6.29 20.73
C PRO A 12 -10.78 6.52 19.59
N LEU A 13 -10.66 7.68 18.94
CA LEU A 13 -11.55 8.18 17.88
C LEU A 13 -11.72 7.19 16.71
N VAL A 14 -10.73 6.30 16.52
CA VAL A 14 -10.69 5.25 15.50
C VAL A 14 -11.79 4.20 15.68
N LEU A 15 -12.19 3.85 16.92
CA LEU A 15 -13.11 2.73 17.15
C LEU A 15 -14.59 3.09 16.91
N ALA A 16 -14.94 4.37 17.05
CA ALA A 16 -16.32 4.84 16.88
C ALA A 16 -16.77 4.88 15.40
N ALA A 17 -15.83 4.82 14.46
CA ALA A 17 -16.11 4.87 13.02
C ALA A 17 -16.57 3.52 12.42
N LEU A 18 -16.45 2.42 13.16
CA LEU A 18 -16.63 1.05 12.63
C LEU A 18 -17.90 0.33 13.12
N THR A 19 -18.68 0.91 14.04
CA THR A 19 -19.74 0.16 14.77
C THR A 19 -21.19 0.53 14.42
N GLU A 20 -21.43 1.48 13.51
CA GLU A 20 -22.78 1.96 13.17
C GLU A 20 -23.10 1.71 11.68
N SER A 21 -23.70 0.56 11.37
CA SER A 21 -24.35 0.27 10.08
C SER A 21 -25.44 -0.80 10.25
N ARG A 22 -26.60 -0.39 10.79
CA ARG A 22 -27.79 -1.25 10.90
C ARG A 22 -28.95 -0.64 10.08
N CYS A 23 -29.34 -1.34 9.01
CA CYS A 23 -30.55 -1.24 8.19
C CYS A 23 -31.15 0.15 7.84
N SER A 24 -31.18 0.49 6.54
CA SER A 24 -32.44 0.46 5.75
C SER A 24 -32.31 1.07 4.34
N SER A 25 -33.16 0.58 3.43
CA SER A 25 -33.11 0.81 1.98
C SER A 25 -33.43 2.24 1.53
N SER A 26 -32.43 3.12 1.46
CA SER A 26 -32.49 4.40 0.71
C SER A 26 -31.09 4.90 0.29
N ILE A 27 -30.26 3.99 -0.22
CA ILE A 27 -28.79 4.14 -0.15
C ILE A 27 -28.19 5.06 -1.25
N ASN A 28 -28.81 5.12 -2.43
CA ASN A 28 -28.12 5.63 -3.64
C ASN A 28 -27.85 7.15 -3.73
N LYS A 29 -28.54 7.99 -2.93
CA LYS A 29 -28.26 9.45 -2.85
C LYS A 29 -27.55 9.86 -1.56
N GLN A 30 -27.78 9.12 -0.47
CA GLN A 30 -27.24 9.45 0.85
C GLN A 30 -25.81 8.93 1.02
N GLY A 31 -25.48 7.74 0.49
CA GLY A 31 -24.10 7.22 0.48
C GLY A 31 -23.12 8.13 -0.26
N ARG A 32 -23.51 8.64 -1.43
CA ARG A 32 -22.70 9.55 -2.27
C ARG A 32 -22.37 10.88 -1.60
N THR A 33 -23.26 11.41 -0.77
CA THR A 33 -23.04 12.67 -0.02
C THR A 33 -22.30 12.44 1.29
N SER A 34 -22.40 11.25 1.88
CA SER A 34 -21.60 10.81 3.01
C SER A 34 -20.13 10.57 2.62
N LEU A 35 -19.89 9.80 1.55
CA LEU A 35 -18.54 9.51 1.04
C LEU A 35 -17.75 10.80 0.81
N LYS A 36 -18.28 11.76 0.05
CA LYS A 36 -17.58 13.04 -0.22
C LYS A 36 -17.16 13.81 1.05
N LYS A 37 -17.84 13.61 2.19
CA LYS A 37 -17.46 14.18 3.49
C LYS A 37 -16.41 13.33 4.22
N ALA A 38 -16.43 12.02 4.02
CA ALA A 38 -15.46 11.07 4.57
C ALA A 38 -14.13 11.01 3.78
N TRP A 39 -14.09 11.45 2.52
CA TRP A 39 -12.89 11.43 1.66
C TRP A 39 -11.61 11.92 2.35
N PRO A 40 -11.57 13.07 3.06
CA PRO A 40 -10.35 13.51 3.75
C PRO A 40 -9.87 12.54 4.83
N ALA A 41 -10.81 11.90 5.56
CA ALA A 41 -10.50 10.92 6.59
C ALA A 41 -10.02 9.59 5.99
N ILE A 42 -10.63 9.15 4.88
CA ILE A 42 -10.21 7.96 4.13
C ILE A 42 -8.79 8.18 3.56
N SER A 43 -8.54 9.31 2.89
CA SER A 43 -7.23 9.64 2.34
C SER A 43 -6.13 9.68 3.40
N LEU A 44 -6.42 10.28 4.57
CA LEU A 44 -5.49 10.35 5.69
C LEU A 44 -5.25 8.97 6.32
N SER A 45 -6.29 8.13 6.44
CA SER A 45 -6.19 6.77 6.93
C SER A 45 -5.31 5.93 6.00
N LEU A 46 -5.58 5.93 4.69
CA LEU A 46 -4.77 5.27 3.67
C LEU A 46 -3.31 5.77 3.69
N PHE A 47 -3.11 7.08 3.85
CA PHE A 47 -1.77 7.67 3.89
C PHE A 47 -1.00 7.20 5.12
N ALA A 48 -1.63 7.22 6.29
CA ALA A 48 -1.01 6.80 7.55
C ALA A 48 -0.72 5.29 7.55
N THR A 49 -1.65 4.46 7.09
CA THR A 49 -1.43 3.01 6.97
C THR A 49 -0.39 2.67 5.92
N GLY A 50 -0.39 3.34 4.76
CA GLY A 50 0.62 3.17 3.71
C GLY A 50 2.00 3.62 4.15
N SER A 51 2.10 4.71 4.91
CA SER A 51 3.36 5.21 5.47
C SER A 51 3.95 4.30 6.56
N LEU A 52 3.12 3.48 7.22
CA LEU A 52 3.54 2.58 8.29
C LEU A 52 3.79 1.15 7.79
N LEU A 53 2.82 0.57 7.09
CA LEU A 53 2.88 -0.80 6.57
C LEU A 53 3.74 -0.90 5.30
N GLY A 54 3.76 0.16 4.48
CA GLY A 54 4.56 0.20 3.26
C GLY A 54 6.05 -0.08 3.53
N PRO A 55 6.74 0.68 4.40
CA PRO A 55 8.13 0.41 4.73
C PRO A 55 8.37 -0.97 5.34
N LEU A 56 7.41 -1.52 6.10
CA LEU A 56 7.53 -2.87 6.65
C LEU A 56 7.48 -3.96 5.55
N LEU A 57 6.62 -3.78 4.54
CA LEU A 57 6.55 -4.66 3.37
C LEU A 57 7.77 -4.50 2.47
N ASP A 58 8.20 -3.26 2.20
CA ASP A 58 9.43 -2.93 1.47
C ASP A 58 10.68 -3.48 2.17
N GLY A 59 10.68 -3.51 3.51
CA GLY A 59 11.70 -4.14 4.33
C GLY A 59 11.88 -5.62 4.07
N ILE A 60 10.80 -6.38 3.81
CA ILE A 60 10.88 -7.82 3.46
C ILE A 60 11.73 -7.98 2.19
N HIS A 61 11.45 -7.17 1.17
CA HIS A 61 12.17 -7.17 -0.10
C HIS A 61 13.61 -6.63 0.06
N SER A 62 13.80 -5.64 0.94
CA SER A 62 15.12 -5.05 1.21
C SER A 62 16.06 -5.96 1.99
N THR A 63 15.56 -7.01 2.68
CA THR A 63 16.42 -8.00 3.37
C THR A 63 17.39 -8.74 2.44
N VAL A 64 17.14 -8.74 1.13
CA VAL A 64 18.00 -9.41 0.14
C VAL A 64 18.96 -8.45 -0.57
N GLY A 65 19.00 -7.18 -0.14
CA GLY A 65 20.00 -6.20 -0.59
C GLY A 65 19.81 -5.65 -2.00
N LEU A 66 18.61 -5.76 -2.59
CA LEU A 66 18.33 -5.22 -3.93
C LEU A 66 18.57 -3.70 -4.04
N VAL A 67 18.29 -2.95 -2.97
CA VAL A 67 18.42 -1.49 -2.93
C VAL A 67 19.18 -1.08 -1.67
N SER A 68 20.36 -0.47 -1.85
CA SER A 68 21.16 0.09 -0.75
C SER A 68 21.07 1.62 -0.75
N TYR A 69 20.40 2.19 0.26
CA TYR A 69 20.23 3.63 0.39
C TYR A 69 21.46 4.28 1.06
N GLN A 70 22.34 4.90 0.26
CA GLN A 70 23.56 5.55 0.78
C GLN A 70 23.30 6.86 1.57
N ASN A 71 22.29 7.66 1.17
CA ASN A 71 21.97 8.95 1.80
C ASN A 71 20.60 8.93 2.48
N GLY A 72 20.55 9.12 3.80
CA GLY A 72 19.28 9.22 4.55
C GLY A 72 18.61 7.87 4.83
N ALA A 73 19.37 6.78 4.87
CA ALA A 73 18.91 5.52 5.44
C ALA A 73 18.58 5.68 6.93
N ILE A 74 17.48 5.06 7.34
CA ILE A 74 17.06 4.88 8.72
C ILE A 74 17.05 3.37 8.94
N ASP A 75 18.02 2.90 9.71
CA ASP A 75 18.18 1.48 10.03
C ASP A 75 17.51 1.20 11.39
N VAL A 76 16.35 0.53 11.37
CA VAL A 76 15.60 0.17 12.59
C VAL A 76 15.56 -1.35 12.71
N GLY A 77 16.61 -1.92 13.28
CA GLY A 77 16.77 -3.37 13.35
C GLY A 77 17.00 -3.96 11.95
N PRO A 78 16.20 -4.94 11.48
CA PRO A 78 16.32 -5.49 10.13
C PRO A 78 15.71 -4.59 9.03
N LEU A 79 15.06 -3.49 9.40
CA LEU A 79 14.43 -2.57 8.45
C LEU A 79 15.45 -1.52 7.98
N HIS A 80 15.89 -1.64 6.73
CA HIS A 80 16.73 -0.67 6.02
C HIS A 80 15.84 0.12 5.04
N THR A 81 15.53 1.38 5.35
CA THR A 81 14.62 2.20 4.53
C THR A 81 15.07 3.65 4.49
N ASN A 82 14.67 4.42 3.47
CA ASN A 82 15.00 5.85 3.39
C ASN A 82 13.96 6.71 4.11
N ILE A 83 14.34 7.87 4.66
CA ILE A 83 13.39 8.84 5.23
C ILE A 83 12.27 9.27 4.26
N TRP A 84 12.50 9.22 2.95
CA TRP A 84 11.52 9.53 1.92
C TRP A 84 10.61 8.35 1.51
N VAL A 85 10.96 7.10 1.85
CA VAL A 85 10.15 5.92 1.49
C VAL A 85 8.78 5.91 2.20
N PRO A 86 8.66 6.16 3.52
CA PRO A 86 7.37 6.26 4.20
C PRO A 86 6.37 7.24 3.55
N PRO A 87 6.69 8.53 3.30
CA PRO A 87 5.74 9.44 2.64
C PRO A 87 5.45 9.10 1.18
N LEU A 88 6.40 8.51 0.44
CA LEU A 88 6.17 8.03 -0.93
C LEU A 88 5.18 6.86 -0.97
N LEU A 89 5.38 5.85 -0.11
CA LEU A 89 4.46 4.71 0.01
C LEU A 89 3.11 5.12 0.57
N GLY A 90 3.07 6.03 1.54
CA GLY A 90 1.83 6.66 2.01
C GLY A 90 1.04 7.30 0.86
N LEU A 91 1.70 8.11 0.03
CA LEU A 91 1.06 8.75 -1.13
C LEU A 91 0.58 7.70 -2.16
N PHE A 92 1.40 6.68 -2.46
CA PHE A 92 1.05 5.60 -3.38
C PHE A 92 -0.19 4.82 -2.93
N TYR A 93 -0.25 4.38 -1.67
CA TYR A 93 -1.42 3.65 -1.17
C TYR A 93 -2.67 4.54 -1.07
N THR A 94 -2.53 5.84 -0.80
CA THR A 94 -3.64 6.80 -0.90
C THR A 94 -4.13 6.95 -2.35
N THR A 95 -3.25 7.14 -3.33
CA THR A 95 -3.69 7.32 -4.72
C THR A 95 -4.30 6.06 -5.29
N ALA A 96 -3.67 4.90 -5.11
CA ALA A 96 -4.21 3.61 -5.55
C ALA A 96 -5.57 3.30 -4.90
N GLY A 97 -5.70 3.48 -3.58
CA GLY A 97 -6.96 3.25 -2.87
C GLY A 97 -8.08 4.21 -3.28
N LEU A 98 -7.79 5.49 -3.52
CA LEU A 98 -8.78 6.45 -4.02
C LEU A 98 -9.20 6.17 -5.47
N VAL A 99 -8.27 5.73 -6.32
CA VAL A 99 -8.58 5.33 -7.71
C VAL A 99 -9.45 4.07 -7.70
N GLN A 100 -9.15 3.08 -6.87
CA GLN A 100 -10.00 1.89 -6.70
C GLN A 100 -11.42 2.28 -6.24
N LEU A 101 -11.56 3.10 -5.19
CA LEU A 101 -12.86 3.58 -4.72
C LEU A 101 -13.64 4.36 -5.80
N LEU A 102 -12.96 5.12 -6.67
CA LEU A 102 -13.57 5.78 -7.81
C LEU A 102 -14.00 4.80 -8.91
N LEU A 103 -13.22 3.74 -9.16
CA LEU A 103 -13.56 2.68 -10.11
C LEU A 103 -14.78 1.90 -9.61
N ASP A 104 -14.82 1.53 -8.33
CA ASP A 104 -15.93 0.80 -7.71
C ASP A 104 -17.23 1.64 -7.71
N GLU A 105 -17.14 2.97 -7.54
CA GLU A 105 -18.31 3.89 -7.67
C GLU A 105 -18.83 4.02 -9.11
N ARG A 106 -17.99 3.71 -10.12
CA ARG A 106 -18.31 3.82 -11.55
C ARG A 106 -18.72 2.48 -12.17
N PHE A 107 -18.10 1.40 -11.71
CA PHE A 107 -18.25 0.03 -12.18
C PHE A 107 -18.50 -0.86 -10.96
N PRO A 108 -19.67 -0.74 -10.31
CA PRO A 108 -19.98 -1.55 -9.15
C PRO A 108 -19.91 -3.04 -9.54
N PRO A 109 -19.34 -3.90 -8.67
CA PRO A 109 -19.32 -5.34 -8.92
C PRO A 109 -20.75 -5.86 -9.08
N LYS A 110 -20.94 -6.82 -9.99
CA LYS A 110 -22.23 -7.52 -10.13
C LYS A 110 -22.53 -8.26 -8.83
N GLU A 111 -23.79 -8.24 -8.43
CA GLU A 111 -24.23 -8.37 -7.03
C GLU A 111 -23.82 -9.67 -6.30
N GLU A 112 -23.69 -9.53 -4.98
CA GLU A 112 -23.47 -10.54 -3.92
C GLU A 112 -22.03 -11.07 -3.70
N GLU A 113 -21.71 -11.32 -2.41
CA GLU A 113 -20.50 -11.98 -1.87
C GLU A 113 -19.10 -11.30 -1.92
N VAL A 114 -19.00 -10.03 -1.53
CA VAL A 114 -17.82 -9.57 -0.75
C VAL A 114 -18.26 -8.68 0.42
N GLU A 115 -18.49 -9.29 1.59
CA GLU A 115 -18.52 -8.52 2.83
C GLU A 115 -17.09 -8.04 3.13
N ALA A 116 -16.93 -6.74 3.40
CA ALA A 116 -15.64 -6.12 3.68
C ALA A 116 -15.19 -6.46 5.12
N SER A 117 -14.70 -7.68 5.33
CA SER A 117 -14.23 -8.15 6.64
C SER A 117 -12.76 -7.81 6.90
N LEU A 118 -12.43 -7.55 8.16
CA LEU A 118 -11.04 -7.33 8.59
C LEU A 118 -10.17 -8.59 8.36
N GLU A 119 -10.77 -9.77 8.48
CA GLU A 119 -10.11 -11.05 8.18
C GLU A 119 -9.69 -11.15 6.70
N ARG A 120 -10.56 -10.73 5.76
CA ARG A 120 -10.21 -10.69 4.33
C ARG A 120 -9.10 -9.70 4.06
N THR A 121 -9.15 -8.50 4.64
CA THR A 121 -8.07 -7.51 4.52
C THR A 121 -6.74 -8.03 5.08
N ALA A 122 -6.77 -8.72 6.23
CA ALA A 122 -5.59 -9.36 6.80
C ALA A 122 -5.05 -10.50 5.92
N ALA A 123 -5.94 -11.30 5.31
CA ALA A 123 -5.56 -12.35 4.37
C ALA A 123 -4.94 -11.79 3.08
N CYS A 124 -5.48 -10.69 2.53
CA CYS A 124 -4.88 -9.97 1.40
C CYS A 124 -3.49 -9.42 1.74
N LEU A 125 -3.32 -8.84 2.94
CA LEU A 125 -2.04 -8.32 3.42
C LEU A 125 -1.01 -9.45 3.61
N ALA A 126 -1.44 -10.60 4.15
CA ALA A 126 -0.59 -11.78 4.27
C ALA A 126 -0.20 -12.35 2.91
N ALA A 127 -1.13 -12.41 1.95
CA ALA A 127 -0.84 -12.83 0.58
C ALA A 127 0.17 -11.89 -0.11
N LEU A 128 0.06 -10.58 0.09
CA LEU A 128 1.03 -9.59 -0.39
C LEU A 128 2.42 -9.78 0.24
N ALA A 129 2.49 -10.01 1.56
CA ALA A 129 3.76 -10.27 2.24
C ALA A 129 4.42 -11.56 1.73
N LEU A 130 3.64 -12.63 1.52
CA LEU A 130 4.12 -13.89 0.92
C LEU A 130 4.59 -13.71 -0.52
N PHE A 131 3.90 -12.87 -1.31
CA PHE A 131 4.30 -12.55 -2.69
C PHE A 131 5.65 -11.83 -2.75
N LEU A 132 5.86 -10.84 -1.87
CA LEU A 132 7.14 -10.14 -1.73
C LEU A 132 8.26 -11.09 -1.28
N GLN A 133 7.97 -11.99 -0.33
CA GLN A 133 8.94 -12.98 0.12
C GLN A 133 9.27 -14.03 -0.97
N LEU A 134 8.30 -14.43 -1.79
CA LEU A 134 8.53 -15.31 -2.94
C LEU A 134 9.48 -14.66 -3.97
N SER A 135 9.29 -13.38 -4.32
CA SER A 135 10.21 -12.64 -5.19
C SER A 135 11.62 -12.59 -4.58
N ALA A 136 11.74 -12.20 -3.30
CA ALA A 136 13.00 -12.13 -2.59
C ALA A 136 13.78 -13.46 -2.55
N GLU A 137 13.10 -14.60 -2.37
CA GLU A 137 13.72 -15.92 -2.40
C GLU A 137 14.06 -16.41 -3.82
N MET A 138 13.27 -16.08 -4.85
CA MET A 138 13.63 -16.36 -6.25
C MET A 138 14.88 -15.59 -6.68
N TYR A 139 14.98 -14.32 -6.29
CA TYR A 139 16.17 -13.50 -6.54
C TYR A 139 17.41 -14.08 -5.84
N LYS A 140 17.32 -14.44 -4.54
CA LYS A 140 18.40 -15.13 -3.80
C LYS A 140 18.84 -16.43 -4.48
N ALA A 141 17.90 -17.19 -5.03
CA ALA A 141 18.17 -18.44 -5.73
C ALA A 141 18.80 -18.24 -7.12
N GLY A 142 18.98 -17.00 -7.59
CA GLY A 142 19.56 -16.70 -8.89
C GLY A 142 18.64 -17.07 -10.06
N VAL A 143 17.33 -17.08 -9.85
CA VAL A 143 16.34 -17.36 -10.91
C VAL A 143 16.50 -16.31 -12.03
N PRO A 144 16.55 -16.71 -13.32
CA PRO A 144 16.59 -15.76 -14.43
C PRO A 144 15.38 -14.82 -14.40
N GLY A 145 15.60 -13.50 -14.50
CA GLY A 145 14.54 -12.50 -14.31
C GLY A 145 13.32 -12.64 -15.24
N ASN A 146 13.47 -13.26 -16.41
CA ASN A 146 12.34 -13.61 -17.28
C ASN A 146 11.47 -14.74 -16.70
N ALA A 147 12.08 -15.74 -16.05
CA ALA A 147 11.35 -16.78 -15.34
C ALA A 147 10.73 -16.25 -14.04
N GLU A 148 11.46 -15.40 -13.31
CA GLU A 148 10.95 -14.70 -12.12
C GLU A 148 9.68 -13.90 -12.46
N ALA A 149 9.74 -13.06 -13.49
CA ALA A 149 8.60 -12.26 -13.96
C ALA A 149 7.40 -13.12 -14.36
N CYS A 150 7.60 -14.25 -15.05
CA CYS A 150 6.52 -15.17 -15.39
C CYS A 150 5.87 -15.80 -14.14
N VAL A 151 6.67 -16.21 -13.14
CA VAL A 151 6.15 -16.79 -11.89
C VAL A 151 5.39 -15.75 -11.07
N LEU A 152 5.94 -14.54 -10.93
CA LEU A 152 5.28 -13.44 -10.22
C LEU A 152 4.00 -12.99 -10.92
N PHE A 153 3.96 -12.95 -12.25
CA PHE A 153 2.75 -12.64 -13.00
C PHE A 153 1.66 -13.68 -12.76
N ALA A 154 1.96 -14.97 -12.89
CA ALA A 154 1.00 -16.06 -12.63
C ALA A 154 0.52 -16.08 -11.16
N ALA A 155 1.40 -15.77 -10.20
CA ALA A 155 1.03 -15.64 -8.80
C ALA A 155 0.12 -14.41 -8.55
N ALA A 156 0.33 -13.30 -9.27
CA ALA A 156 -0.53 -12.11 -9.18
C ALA A 156 -1.93 -12.37 -9.76
N GLU A 157 -2.03 -13.08 -10.90
CA GLU A 157 -3.30 -13.53 -11.46
C GLU A 157 -4.06 -14.44 -10.48
N LEU A 158 -3.36 -15.36 -9.81
CA LEU A 158 -3.94 -16.23 -8.78
C LEU A 158 -4.47 -15.42 -7.58
N VAL A 159 -3.70 -14.45 -7.08
CA VAL A 159 -4.14 -13.57 -5.97
C VAL A 159 -5.37 -12.75 -6.38
N TRP A 160 -5.37 -12.16 -7.57
CA TRP A 160 -6.53 -11.44 -8.10
C TRP A 160 -7.77 -12.34 -8.22
N TRP A 161 -7.60 -13.57 -8.73
CA TRP A 161 -8.70 -14.54 -8.87
C TRP A 161 -9.23 -15.05 -7.53
N LEU A 162 -8.42 -15.09 -6.48
CA LEU A 162 -8.85 -15.48 -5.13
C LEU A 162 -9.54 -14.34 -4.37
N PHE A 163 -9.04 -13.10 -4.47
CA PHE A 163 -9.40 -12.01 -3.55
C PHE A 163 -10.22 -10.86 -4.14
N ASP A 164 -10.27 -10.70 -5.46
CA ASP A 164 -10.87 -9.53 -6.12
C ASP A 164 -11.85 -9.94 -7.24
N ARG A 165 -11.35 -10.60 -8.28
CA ARG A 165 -12.10 -11.02 -9.50
C ARG A 165 -12.70 -9.88 -10.32
N THR A 166 -12.56 -8.60 -9.95
CA THR A 166 -13.08 -7.48 -10.75
C THR A 166 -12.15 -7.13 -11.91
N SER A 167 -12.73 -6.83 -13.08
CA SER A 167 -11.95 -6.35 -14.24
C SER A 167 -11.35 -4.95 -14.02
N SER A 168 -11.97 -4.13 -13.16
CA SER A 168 -11.45 -2.82 -12.73
C SER A 168 -10.20 -2.97 -11.88
N GLY A 169 -10.21 -3.85 -10.87
CA GLY A 169 -9.05 -4.16 -10.05
C GLY A 169 -7.89 -4.76 -10.86
N PHE A 170 -8.20 -5.66 -11.81
CA PHE A 170 -7.20 -6.20 -12.75
C PHE A 170 -6.56 -5.08 -13.59
N ALA A 171 -7.36 -4.21 -14.19
CA ALA A 171 -6.85 -3.10 -15.00
C ALA A 171 -5.99 -2.13 -14.19
N LEU A 172 -6.38 -1.81 -12.94
CA LEU A 172 -5.58 -0.98 -12.04
C LEU A 172 -4.27 -1.68 -11.65
N ALA A 173 -4.31 -2.98 -11.36
CA ALA A 173 -3.11 -3.78 -11.06
C ALA A 173 -2.13 -3.80 -12.24
N CYS A 174 -2.61 -3.94 -13.49
CA CYS A 174 -1.76 -3.82 -14.68
C CYS A 174 -1.15 -2.41 -14.83
N LEU A 175 -1.94 -1.35 -14.60
CA LEU A 175 -1.44 0.04 -14.67
C LEU A 175 -0.37 0.31 -13.60
N ILE A 176 -0.54 -0.20 -12.38
CA ILE A 176 0.45 -0.09 -11.30
C ILE A 176 1.69 -0.94 -11.61
N GLY A 177 1.51 -2.19 -12.04
CA GLY A 177 2.60 -3.12 -12.36
C GLY A 177 3.48 -2.68 -13.53
N LEU A 178 2.96 -1.85 -14.45
CA LEU A 178 3.76 -1.18 -15.48
C LEU A 178 4.27 0.19 -15.03
N GLY A 179 3.46 0.94 -14.29
CA GLY A 179 3.75 2.32 -13.87
C GLY A 179 4.85 2.43 -12.83
N CYS A 180 4.89 1.54 -11.83
CA CYS A 180 5.92 1.58 -10.79
C CYS A 180 7.34 1.31 -11.35
N PRO A 181 7.60 0.22 -12.10
CA PRO A 181 8.92 0.00 -12.71
C PRO A 181 9.32 1.13 -13.68
N LEU A 182 8.36 1.71 -14.40
CA LEU A 182 8.64 2.85 -15.29
C LEU A 182 9.00 4.12 -14.51
N ALA A 183 8.42 4.33 -13.33
CA ALA A 183 8.73 5.44 -12.43
C ALA A 183 10.05 5.24 -11.65
N GLU A 184 10.51 4.01 -11.48
CA GLU A 184 11.82 3.70 -10.86
C GLU A 184 12.99 4.11 -11.76
N ILE A 185 12.88 3.98 -13.09
CA ILE A 185 13.92 4.35 -14.06
C ILE A 185 14.45 5.80 -13.85
N PRO A 186 13.63 6.86 -13.81
CA PRO A 186 14.12 8.21 -13.56
C PRO A 186 14.66 8.40 -12.13
N VAL A 187 14.14 7.68 -11.13
CA VAL A 187 14.63 7.74 -9.74
C VAL A 187 16.05 7.18 -9.64
N MET A 188 16.31 6.02 -10.26
CA MET A 188 17.66 5.43 -10.35
C MET A 188 18.63 6.38 -11.05
N ASN A 189 18.22 6.99 -12.17
CA ASN A 189 19.05 7.98 -12.89
C ASN A 189 19.35 9.23 -12.05
N LEU A 190 18.39 9.75 -11.29
CA LEU A 190 18.58 10.89 -10.38
C LEU A 190 19.53 10.56 -9.22
N GLN A 191 19.48 9.34 -8.69
CA GLN A 191 20.40 8.87 -7.64
C GLN A 191 21.83 8.66 -8.19
N VAL A 192 21.97 8.12 -9.40
CA VAL A 192 23.27 8.02 -10.10
C VAL A 192 23.86 9.40 -10.38
N LEU A 193 23.06 10.35 -10.89
CA LEU A 193 23.51 11.73 -11.09
C LEU A 193 23.94 12.40 -9.78
N SER A 194 23.18 12.19 -8.70
CA SER A 194 23.49 12.76 -7.38
C SER A 194 24.78 12.18 -6.79
N SER A 195 25.07 10.89 -7.01
CA SER A 195 26.31 10.25 -6.55
C SER A 195 27.53 10.59 -7.42
N VAL A 196 27.34 10.81 -8.72
CA VAL A 196 28.39 11.36 -9.61
C VAL A 196 28.74 12.80 -9.24
N VAL A 197 27.75 13.65 -8.94
CA VAL A 197 27.97 15.06 -8.54
C VAL A 197 28.59 15.18 -7.14
N LEU A 198 28.32 14.24 -6.23
CA LEU A 198 28.90 14.22 -4.88
C LEU A 198 30.26 13.50 -4.78
N SER A 199 30.80 12.99 -5.89
CA SER A 199 32.17 12.47 -5.96
C SER A 199 33.08 13.50 -6.65
N PRO A 200 33.61 14.51 -5.91
CA PRO A 200 34.60 15.41 -6.48
C PRO A 200 35.83 14.60 -6.91
N SER A 201 36.24 14.78 -8.17
CA SER A 201 37.41 14.09 -8.73
C SER A 201 38.62 14.27 -7.81
N LYS A 202 39.08 13.17 -7.21
CA LYS A 202 40.39 13.12 -6.53
C LYS A 202 41.47 12.96 -7.59
N HIS A 203 41.90 14.09 -8.15
CA HIS A 203 43.22 14.24 -8.75
C HIS A 203 44.26 14.55 -7.67
#